data_AF-A0ABD0Q9D4-F1
#
_entry.id   AF-A0ABD0Q9D4-F1
#
_cell.length_a   1.000
_cell.length_b   1.000
_cell.length_c   1.000
_cell.angle_alpha   90.00
_cell.angle_beta   90.00
_cell.angle_gamma   90.00
#
_symmetry.space_group_name_H-M   'P 1'
#
loop_
_entity.id
_entity.type
_entity.pdbx_description
1 polymer ?
#
loop_
_entity_poly.entity_id
_entity_poly.type
_entity_poly.pdbx_seq_one_letter_code
_entity_poly.pdbx_strand_id
1 'polypeptide(L)' 'GKSKSPSPSSPSMPLDAVVLSLQDLIFYFRPPEEELEHEEKQTKLRSLRNRQNLFQEE' A
#
# COMPACT_ATOMS: atom_id res chain seq x y z
N GLY A 1 34.00 -8.97 -36.93
CA GLY A 1 34.11 -9.91 -35.81
C GLY A 1 32.97 -9.67 -34.84
N LYS A 2 32.29 -10.76 -34.45
CA LYS A 2 31.42 -10.88 -33.26
C LYS A 2 32.08 -10.16 -32.06
N SER A 3 31.39 -9.40 -31.21
CA SER A 3 30.40 -9.94 -30.25
C SER A 3 29.61 -8.80 -29.59
N LYS A 4 28.30 -8.74 -29.84
CA LYS A 4 27.35 -8.06 -28.96
C LYS A 4 26.94 -9.09 -27.92
N SER A 5 27.61 -9.11 -26.78
CA SER A 5 27.21 -9.92 -25.63
C SER A 5 25.89 -9.34 -25.08
N PRO A 6 24.83 -10.16 -24.88
CA PRO A 6 23.73 -9.73 -24.06
C PRO A 6 24.26 -9.71 -22.63
N SER A 7 24.58 -8.52 -22.11
CA SER A 7 24.68 -8.33 -20.67
C SER A 7 23.38 -8.86 -20.05
N PRO A 8 23.41 -9.70 -18.99
CA PRO A 8 22.18 -10.07 -18.31
C PRO A 8 21.54 -8.77 -17.85
N SER A 9 20.46 -8.38 -18.51
CA SER A 9 19.63 -7.25 -18.12
C SER A 9 19.24 -7.52 -16.69
N SER A 10 19.81 -6.76 -15.75
CA SER A 10 19.36 -6.71 -14.37
C SER A 10 17.84 -6.59 -14.41
N PRO A 11 17.09 -7.45 -13.70
CA PRO A 11 15.65 -7.36 -13.68
C PRO A 11 15.28 -5.93 -13.27
N SER A 12 14.61 -5.21 -14.15
CA SER A 12 14.18 -3.85 -13.85
C SER A 12 13.24 -3.92 -12.66
N MET A 13 13.59 -3.25 -11.57
CA MET A 13 12.74 -3.19 -10.39
C MET A 13 11.38 -2.59 -10.80
N PRO A 14 10.25 -3.21 -10.42
CA PRO A 14 8.92 -2.75 -10.81
C PRO A 14 8.50 -1.54 -9.95
N LEU A 15 9.22 -0.42 -10.13
CA LEU A 15 9.07 0.78 -9.30
C LEU A 15 7.64 1.33 -9.34
N ASP A 16 7.02 1.38 -10.53
CA ASP A 16 5.65 1.87 -10.69
C ASP A 16 4.64 1.02 -9.91
N ALA A 17 4.83 -0.29 -9.86
CA ALA A 17 3.96 -1.19 -9.11
C ALA A 17 4.11 -0.99 -7.60
N VAL A 18 5.34 -0.75 -7.12
CA VAL A 18 5.60 -0.42 -5.70
C VAL A 18 4.97 0.91 -5.34
N VAL A 19 5.12 1.93 -6.19
CA VAL A 19 4.54 3.25 -5.99
C VAL A 19 3.01 3.18 -5.96
N LEU A 20 2.38 2.39 -6.84
CA LEU A 20 0.94 2.19 -6.84
C LEU A 20 0.47 1.48 -5.57
N SER A 21 1.15 0.40 -5.18
CA SER A 21 0.84 -0.36 -3.96
C SER A 21 0.92 0.52 -2.71
N LEU A 22 1.93 1.38 -2.60
CA LEU A 22 2.07 2.29 -1.47
C LEU A 22 0.95 3.34 -1.43
N GLN A 23 0.55 3.88 -2.58
CA GLN A 23 -0.60 4.79 -2.64
C GLN A 23 -1.86 4.09 -2.15
N ASP A 24 -2.14 2.88 -2.66
CA ASP A 24 -3.32 2.11 -2.24
C ASP A 24 -3.32 1.83 -0.74
N LEU A 25 -2.18 1.47 -0.15
CA LEU A 25 -2.05 1.27 1.29
C LEU A 25 -2.29 2.56 2.08
N ILE A 26 -1.79 3.71 1.61
CA ILE A 26 -2.06 5.01 2.24
C ILE A 26 -3.57 5.31 2.25
N PHE A 27 -4.27 5.06 1.13
CA PHE A 27 -5.72 5.23 1.06
C PHE A 27 -6.46 4.22 1.95
N TYR A 28 -6.03 2.97 1.97
CA TYR A 28 -6.65 1.88 2.73
C TYR A 28 -6.60 2.12 4.25
N PHE A 29 -5.53 2.75 4.74
CA PHE A 29 -5.35 3.11 6.15
C PHE A 29 -5.72 4.54 6.50
N ARG A 30 -6.38 5.27 5.59
CA ARG A 30 -6.80 6.65 5.85
C ARG A 30 -7.77 6.71 7.05
N PRO A 31 -7.56 7.65 7.99
CA PRO A 31 -8.52 7.92 9.06
C PRO A 31 -9.88 8.39 8.53
N PRO A 32 -10.99 8.09 9.22
CA PRO A 32 -12.29 8.65 8.87
C PRO A 32 -12.29 10.19 9.02
N GLU A 33 -13.07 10.86 8.16
CA GLU A 33 -13.22 12.32 8.18
C GLU A 33 -13.78 12.84 9.51
N GLU A 34 -13.41 14.06 9.87
CA GLU A 34 -13.81 14.65 11.14
C GLU A 34 -15.27 15.07 11.19
N GLU A 35 -15.85 15.33 10.01
CA GLU A 35 -17.23 15.80 9.79
C GLU A 35 -18.27 14.67 9.87
N LEU A 36 -17.83 13.40 9.97
CA LEU A 36 -18.71 12.26 10.13
C LEU A 36 -19.42 12.28 11.49
N GLU A 37 -20.63 11.75 11.53
CA GLU A 37 -21.35 11.56 12.80
C GLU A 37 -20.54 10.69 13.77
N HIS A 38 -20.69 10.96 15.06
CA HIS A 38 -19.91 10.29 16.10
C HIS A 38 -20.03 8.76 16.05
N GLU A 39 -21.23 8.23 15.80
CA GLU A 39 -21.47 6.79 15.71
C GLU A 39 -20.73 6.16 14.51
N GLU A 40 -20.84 6.78 13.34
CA GLU A 40 -20.15 6.33 12.13
C GLU A 40 -18.63 6.42 12.28
N LYS A 41 -18.12 7.51 12.87
CA LYS A 41 -16.71 7.72 13.14
C LYS A 41 -16.15 6.63 14.05
N GLN A 42 -16.85 6.31 15.14
CA GLN A 42 -16.44 5.23 16.06
C GLN A 42 -16.40 3.87 15.37
N THR A 43 -17.37 3.59 14.49
CA THR A 43 -17.39 2.34 13.73
C THR A 43 -16.23 2.25 12.75
N LYS A 44 -15.98 3.31 11.96
CA LYS A 44 -14.83 3.35 11.03
C LYS A 44 -13.48 3.27 11.74
N LEU A 45 -13.33 3.90 12.91
CA LEU A 45 -12.11 3.80 13.73
C LEU A 45 -11.88 2.37 14.23
N ARG A 46 -12.91 1.67 14.70
CA ARG A 46 -12.80 0.25 15.09
C ARG A 46 -12.37 -0.62 13.92
N SER A 47 -12.99 -0.44 12.75
CA SER A 47 -12.60 -1.16 11.53
C SER A 47 -11.16 -0.86 11.12
N LEU A 48 -10.73 0.41 11.16
CA LEU A 48 -9.36 0.81 10.83
C LEU A 48 -8.34 0.14 11.75
N ARG A 49 -8.59 0.15 13.06
CA ARG A 49 -7.72 -0.51 14.04
C ARG A 49 -7.65 -2.02 13.80
N ASN A 50 -8.76 -2.67 13.48
CA ASN A 50 -8.76 -4.09 13.12
C ASN A 50 -7.86 -4.36 11.90
N ARG A 51 -7.99 -3.54 10.84
CA ARG A 51 -7.10 -3.65 9.67
C ARG A 51 -5.63 -3.45 10.03
N GLN A 52 -5.31 -2.51 10.91
CA GLN A 52 -3.93 -2.29 11.37
C GLN A 52 -3.37 -3.48 12.16
N ASN A 53 -4.20 -4.11 12.99
CA ASN A 53 -3.79 -5.29 13.76
C ASN A 53 -3.51 -6.50 12.86
N LEU A 54 -4.28 -6.70 11.78
CA LEU A 54 -4.05 -7.80 10.83
C LEU A 54 -2.65 -7.76 10.20
N PHE A 55 -2.04 -6.58 10.07
CA PHE A 55 -0.69 -6.43 9.53
C PHE A 55 0.42 -6.60 10.59
N GLN A 56 0.06 -6.81 11.85
CA GLN A 56 1.02 -7.13 12.92
C GLN A 56 1.15 -8.64 13.16
N GLU A 57 0.14 -9.41 12.74
CA GLU A 57 0.13 -10.88 12.88
C GLU A 57 0.93 -11.59 11.77
N GLU A 58 1.17 -10.91 10.65
CA GLU A 58 2.09 -11.33 9.59
C GLU A 58 3.55 -10.97 9.93
#